data_AF-A0A9E5K7E1-F1
#
_entry.id   AF-A0A9E5K7E1-F1
#
_cell.length_a   1.000
_cell.length_b   1.000
_cell.length_c   1.000
_cell.angle_alpha   90.00
_cell.angle_beta   90.00
_cell.angle_gamma   90.00
#
_symmetry.space_group_name_H-M   'P 1'
#
loop_
_entity.id
_entity.type
_entity.pdbx_description
1 polymer ?
#
loop_
_entity_poly.entity_id
_entity_poly.type
_entity_poly.pdbx_seq_one_letter_code
_entity_poly.pdbx_strand_id
1 'polypeptide(L)'
;MSSVKLALLAQVKRRYDPDAAAYIANVEAADGQSLEQGVKDAITGFVVDCKTSGIWNAIKSCCLLCGARTLNGVLVPLKGPAPTNFNSLFTNSDYNRETGLKGNGSSKFLNTNFAASSLPQDNFHFSLYISSLSSVGTQRTYMADGGRNMYRPISNNTLTQFNINASFGAGGGDLDMASSTGFCGLSRDNASNFTIRINSRNRDANANSVVETAPLGGTMRIFGRNGNGVMGEFSDGRIAFYSIGEQINLKTLNDCVDSLLRKILISLRFNSPDSDANTYLSQVELYDNSLLENSVRLAISNFIIGLKNDNLWNRIKSCCILAGARTVDGCLTPLAGNRPRNYNFNMFHYSRILGLVGENNGSRFLDSLRRNDEDLQDNNHRAVYKSVASQYLNVYIGSSNTNGQDSIGARGQLGNVLMTSSRFSINTSIDTPANFNSGIGLIGIARNNASNYDVIGNNLFTNITANSSAPNSTNIAIFARPGGGINSNTDARLSFYSIGEYLNLSLLNSRVATLMTALSNAGI
;
A
#
# COMPACT_ATOMS: atom_id res chain seq x y z
N MET A 1 -2.13 -13.19 37.06
CA MET A 1 -1.17 -12.43 36.23
C MET A 1 -1.51 -10.96 36.35
N SER A 2 -0.55 -10.10 36.72
CA SER A 2 -0.80 -8.68 36.99
C SER A 2 -1.32 -7.94 35.75
N SER A 3 -2.32 -7.07 35.95
CA SER A 3 -2.82 -6.10 34.95
C SER A 3 -1.69 -5.29 34.30
N VAL A 4 -0.57 -5.07 35.01
CA VAL A 4 0.63 -4.43 34.47
C VAL A 4 1.35 -5.32 33.45
N LYS A 5 1.35 -6.65 33.62
CA LYS A 5 1.95 -7.60 32.67
C LYS A 5 1.07 -7.80 31.44
N LEU A 6 -0.26 -7.69 31.60
CA LEU A 6 -1.23 -7.69 30.50
C LEU A 6 -1.19 -6.37 29.71
N ALA A 7 -0.99 -5.24 30.40
CA ALA A 7 -0.69 -3.94 29.78
C ALA A 7 0.68 -3.96 29.09
N LEU A 8 1.71 -4.60 29.66
CA LEU A 8 3.02 -4.74 29.01
C LEU A 8 2.97 -5.62 27.75
N LEU A 9 2.15 -6.66 27.75
CA LEU A 9 1.91 -7.53 26.59
C LEU A 9 1.02 -6.85 25.52
N ALA A 10 0.09 -5.98 25.91
CA ALA A 10 -0.69 -5.12 25.00
C ALA A 10 0.08 -3.87 24.52
N GLN A 11 1.13 -3.45 25.25
CA GLN A 11 1.98 -2.29 24.95
C GLN A 11 3.28 -2.68 24.23
N VAL A 12 3.40 -3.92 23.71
CA VAL A 12 4.29 -4.23 22.57
C VAL A 12 3.66 -3.66 21.28
N LYS A 13 3.21 -2.41 21.34
CA LYS A 13 3.10 -1.53 20.19
C LYS A 13 4.53 -1.39 19.70
N ARG A 14 4.90 -2.07 18.60
CA ARG A 14 6.25 -2.04 17.99
C ARG A 14 6.90 -0.68 18.25
N ARG A 15 7.77 -0.60 19.27
CA ARG A 15 8.53 0.62 19.49
C ARG A 15 9.56 0.60 18.38
N TYR A 16 9.35 1.44 17.39
CA TYR A 16 10.40 1.77 16.45
C TYR A 16 11.65 2.16 17.24
N ASP A 17 12.82 1.84 16.68
CA ASP A 17 14.06 2.39 17.18
C ASP A 17 13.93 3.92 17.32
N PRO A 18 14.42 4.54 18.42
CA PRO A 18 14.21 5.98 18.65
C PRO A 18 14.68 6.89 17.51
N ASP A 19 15.81 6.56 16.87
CA ASP A 19 16.33 7.35 15.75
C ASP A 19 15.44 7.20 14.51
N ALA A 20 14.96 5.97 14.25
CA ALA A 20 14.01 5.71 13.19
C ALA A 20 12.67 6.42 13.44
N ALA A 21 12.17 6.38 14.67
CA ALA A 21 10.92 7.03 15.06
C ALA A 21 10.97 8.54 14.85
N ALA A 22 12.07 9.18 15.27
CA ALA A 22 12.28 10.61 15.09
C ALA A 22 12.35 10.98 13.60
N TYR A 23 13.09 10.20 12.81
CA TYR A 23 13.16 10.42 11.37
C TYR A 23 11.80 10.28 10.68
N ILE A 24 11.05 9.21 10.97
CA ILE A 24 9.72 8.97 10.41
C ILE A 24 8.79 10.14 10.74
N ALA A 25 8.78 10.61 11.99
CA ALA A 25 7.94 11.74 12.40
C ALA A 25 8.28 13.01 11.62
N ASN A 26 9.57 13.29 11.40
CA ASN A 26 10.01 14.46 10.62
C ASN A 26 9.63 14.35 9.14
N VAL A 27 9.76 13.16 8.54
CA VAL A 27 9.32 12.92 7.16
C VAL A 27 7.81 13.10 7.03
N GLU A 28 7.02 12.52 7.93
CA GLU A 28 5.56 12.65 7.92
C GLU A 28 5.10 14.09 8.12
N ALA A 29 5.80 14.86 8.96
CA ALA A 29 5.56 16.29 9.13
C ALA A 29 5.86 17.08 7.84
N ALA A 30 6.97 16.78 7.16
CA ALA A 30 7.33 17.42 5.89
C ALA A 30 6.40 17.01 4.74
N ASP A 31 5.89 15.78 4.76
CA ASP A 31 4.93 15.25 3.79
C ASP A 31 3.49 15.73 4.03
N GLY A 32 3.17 16.19 5.25
CA GLY A 32 1.81 16.53 5.68
C GLY A 32 0.87 15.31 5.78
N GLN A 33 1.41 14.09 5.67
CA GLN A 33 0.66 12.84 5.62
C GLN A 33 1.50 11.69 6.18
N SER A 34 0.83 10.65 6.69
CA SER A 34 1.52 9.47 7.20
C SER A 34 2.11 8.58 6.10
N LEU A 35 3.30 8.03 6.37
CA LEU A 35 3.93 6.99 5.55
C LEU A 35 3.21 5.65 5.71
N GLU A 36 3.30 4.79 4.70
CA GLU A 36 2.82 3.42 4.79
C GLU A 36 3.55 2.66 5.91
N GLN A 37 2.82 1.79 6.63
CA GLN A 37 3.40 1.01 7.73
C GLN A 37 4.62 0.19 7.28
N GLY A 38 4.59 -0.38 6.07
CA GLY A 38 5.73 -1.11 5.52
C GLY A 38 6.97 -0.24 5.27
N VAL A 39 6.78 1.02 4.86
CA VAL A 39 7.90 1.98 4.68
C VAL A 39 8.51 2.33 6.04
N LYS A 40 7.68 2.53 7.09
CA LYS A 40 8.13 2.75 8.48
C LYS A 40 8.93 1.57 9.02
N ASP A 41 8.45 0.35 8.77
CA ASP A 41 9.13 -0.88 9.15
C ASP A 41 10.47 -1.05 8.41
N ALA A 42 10.53 -0.67 7.12
CA ALA A 42 11.75 -0.70 6.32
C ALA A 42 12.83 0.24 6.88
N ILE A 43 12.45 1.49 7.18
CA ILE A 43 13.31 2.50 7.79
C ILE A 43 13.81 2.02 9.16
N THR A 44 12.90 1.51 9.99
CA THR A 44 13.25 0.99 11.32
C THR A 44 14.22 -0.18 11.21
N GLY A 45 13.95 -1.11 10.29
CA GLY A 45 14.83 -2.23 10.01
C GLY A 45 16.24 -1.76 9.62
N PHE A 46 16.36 -0.77 8.73
CA PHE A 46 17.66 -0.21 8.35
C PHE A 46 18.45 0.34 9.53
N VAL A 47 17.81 1.15 10.39
CA VAL A 47 18.48 1.73 11.57
C VAL A 47 18.91 0.64 12.54
N VAL A 48 18.05 -0.34 12.81
CA VAL A 48 18.36 -1.49 13.68
C VAL A 48 19.48 -2.35 13.09
N ASP A 49 19.45 -2.64 11.79
CA ASP A 49 20.47 -3.42 11.09
C ASP A 49 21.83 -2.69 11.15
N CYS A 50 21.84 -1.36 10.96
CA CYS A 50 23.05 -0.53 11.08
C CYS A 50 23.60 -0.50 12.52
N LYS A 51 22.73 -0.42 13.54
CA LYS A 51 23.13 -0.44 14.95
C LYS A 51 23.68 -1.80 15.37
N THR A 52 22.99 -2.87 14.98
CA THR A 52 23.39 -4.25 15.24
C THR A 52 24.73 -4.57 14.59
N SER A 53 24.95 -4.06 13.39
CA SER A 53 26.21 -4.23 12.66
C SER A 53 27.32 -3.27 13.11
N GLY A 54 27.06 -2.40 14.10
CA GLY A 54 28.05 -1.47 14.65
C GLY A 54 28.39 -0.27 13.77
N ILE A 55 27.72 -0.07 12.64
CA ILE A 55 28.07 0.96 11.64
C ILE A 55 27.30 2.27 11.81
N TRP A 56 26.24 2.29 12.62
CA TRP A 56 25.37 3.47 12.80
C TRP A 56 26.13 4.73 13.23
N ASN A 57 27.07 4.61 14.17
CA ASN A 57 27.80 5.75 14.72
C ASN A 57 28.83 6.34 13.74
N ALA A 58 29.37 5.52 12.84
CA ALA A 58 30.31 5.95 11.81
C ALA A 58 29.62 6.77 10.71
N ILE A 59 28.33 6.54 10.44
CA ILE A 59 27.51 7.39 9.56
C ILE A 59 27.33 8.77 10.21
N LYS A 60 27.72 9.85 9.51
CA LYS A 60 27.63 11.24 10.00
C LYS A 60 26.63 12.09 9.21
N SER A 61 26.39 11.77 7.94
CA SER A 61 25.32 12.36 7.11
C SER A 61 24.67 11.27 6.28
N CYS A 62 23.34 11.23 6.25
CA CYS A 62 22.58 10.20 5.55
C CYS A 62 21.19 10.71 5.20
N CYS A 63 20.73 10.43 3.98
CA CYS A 63 19.38 10.78 3.55
C CYS A 63 18.83 9.71 2.60
N LEU A 64 17.56 9.38 2.80
CA LEU A 64 16.80 8.51 1.90
C LEU A 64 16.15 9.40 0.87
N LEU A 65 16.59 9.26 -0.38
CA LEU A 65 16.05 10.03 -1.50
C LEU A 65 14.82 9.38 -2.12
N CYS A 66 14.23 8.39 -1.46
CA CYS A 66 13.07 7.58 -1.87
C CYS A 66 12.16 7.30 -0.66
N GLY A 67 10.98 6.72 -0.88
CA GLY A 67 10.05 6.32 0.17
C GLY A 67 9.15 7.43 0.72
N ALA A 68 9.62 8.68 0.85
CA ALA A 68 8.78 9.82 1.26
C ALA A 68 7.62 10.09 0.28
N ARG A 69 6.55 10.77 0.70
CA ARG A 69 5.41 11.10 -0.19
C ARG A 69 5.70 12.29 -1.09
N THR A 70 6.50 13.25 -0.63
CA THR A 70 6.74 14.52 -1.31
C THR A 70 8.23 14.77 -1.49
N LEU A 71 8.57 15.73 -2.37
CA LEU A 71 9.94 16.23 -2.49
C LEU A 71 10.46 16.84 -1.17
N ASN A 72 9.61 17.45 -0.36
CA ASN A 72 10.01 18.01 0.93
C ASN A 72 10.39 16.92 1.93
N GLY A 73 9.63 15.82 1.97
CA GLY A 73 9.94 14.64 2.79
C GLY A 73 11.28 13.99 2.39
N VAL A 74 11.62 14.00 1.11
CA VAL A 74 12.92 13.53 0.58
C VAL A 74 14.10 14.34 1.11
N LEU A 75 13.91 15.61 1.46
CA LEU A 75 14.99 16.48 1.96
C LEU A 75 15.17 16.39 3.48
N VAL A 76 14.40 15.55 4.17
CA VAL A 76 14.59 15.27 5.60
C VAL A 76 15.80 14.34 5.77
N PRO A 77 16.83 14.73 6.55
CA PRO A 77 17.99 13.87 6.78
C PRO A 77 17.62 12.76 7.77
N LEU A 78 18.06 11.54 7.50
CA LEU A 78 18.04 10.48 8.49
C LEU A 78 19.12 10.72 9.55
N LYS A 79 20.25 11.31 9.15
CA LYS A 79 21.32 11.71 10.06
C LYS A 79 22.10 12.90 9.49
N GLY A 80 22.63 13.74 10.38
CA GLY A 80 23.41 14.91 10.00
C GLY A 80 22.56 16.07 9.47
N PRO A 81 23.18 17.05 8.80
CA PRO A 81 22.48 18.22 8.29
C PRO A 81 21.53 17.85 7.13
N ALA A 82 20.42 18.59 7.02
CA ALA A 82 19.45 18.42 5.95
C ALA A 82 20.04 18.86 4.60
N PRO A 83 19.88 18.10 3.51
CA PRO A 83 20.28 18.56 2.18
C PRO A 83 19.44 19.74 1.71
N THR A 84 20.06 20.69 1.02
CA THR A 84 19.39 21.85 0.40
C THR A 84 19.21 21.63 -1.10
N ASN A 85 17.96 21.73 -1.55
CA ASN A 85 17.59 21.88 -2.95
C ASN A 85 17.75 23.36 -3.36
N PHE A 86 18.97 23.74 -3.72
CA PHE A 86 19.33 25.12 -4.03
C PHE A 86 18.44 25.67 -5.15
N ASN A 87 17.89 26.88 -4.98
CA ASN A 87 17.00 27.54 -5.95
C ASN A 87 15.87 26.66 -6.53
N SER A 88 15.38 25.68 -5.76
CA SER A 88 14.32 24.75 -6.18
C SER A 88 14.64 24.04 -7.51
N LEU A 89 15.92 23.70 -7.74
CA LEU A 89 16.39 23.02 -8.94
C LEU A 89 15.68 21.67 -9.19
N PHE A 90 15.36 20.94 -8.12
CA PHE A 90 14.50 19.76 -8.19
C PHE A 90 13.02 20.14 -7.99
N THR A 91 12.17 19.51 -8.78
CA THR A 91 10.71 19.64 -8.74
C THR A 91 10.06 18.28 -8.51
N ASN A 92 8.75 18.23 -8.26
CA ASN A 92 8.05 16.96 -8.03
C ASN A 92 8.17 15.97 -9.20
N SER A 93 8.37 16.43 -10.44
CA SER A 93 8.54 15.55 -11.61
C SER A 93 9.88 14.80 -11.61
N ASP A 94 10.87 15.29 -10.86
CA ASP A 94 12.19 14.65 -10.73
C ASP A 94 12.18 13.49 -9.73
N TYR A 95 11.19 13.50 -8.82
CA TYR A 95 11.06 12.54 -7.73
C TYR A 95 10.22 11.33 -8.11
N ASN A 96 10.73 10.14 -7.81
CA ASN A 96 9.99 8.89 -7.87
C ASN A 96 10.14 8.15 -6.53
N ARG A 97 9.03 7.77 -5.90
CA ARG A 97 9.05 7.16 -4.56
C ARG A 97 9.81 5.84 -4.49
N GLU A 98 9.86 5.08 -5.58
CA GLU A 98 10.52 3.77 -5.63
C GLU A 98 12.02 3.88 -5.93
N THR A 99 12.41 4.87 -6.74
CA THR A 99 13.75 4.92 -7.35
C THR A 99 14.52 6.20 -7.02
N GLY A 100 13.89 7.18 -6.40
CA GLY A 100 14.49 8.39 -5.85
C GLY A 100 14.56 9.59 -6.80
N LEU A 101 15.52 10.49 -6.59
CA LEU A 101 15.64 11.75 -7.34
C LEU A 101 16.48 11.60 -8.61
N LYS A 102 16.07 12.28 -9.69
CA LYS A 102 16.78 12.29 -10.97
C LYS A 102 17.41 13.65 -11.26
N GLY A 103 18.72 13.67 -11.48
CA GLY A 103 19.41 14.85 -11.97
C GLY A 103 19.09 15.12 -13.45
N ASN A 104 19.51 16.28 -13.97
CA ASN A 104 19.33 16.64 -15.38
C ASN A 104 20.63 16.69 -16.18
N GLY A 105 21.77 16.51 -15.52
CA GLY A 105 23.06 16.55 -16.18
C GLY A 105 23.51 17.94 -16.66
N SER A 106 22.92 19.03 -16.17
CA SER A 106 23.32 20.38 -16.58
C SER A 106 23.30 21.42 -15.47
N SER A 107 22.38 21.32 -14.51
CA SER A 107 22.23 22.34 -13.47
C SER A 107 21.75 21.82 -12.12
N LYS A 108 21.16 20.62 -12.05
CA LYS A 108 20.56 20.09 -10.82
C LYS A 108 21.62 19.45 -9.93
N PHE A 109 21.68 19.91 -8.67
CA PHE A 109 22.47 19.31 -7.61
C PHE A 109 21.79 19.52 -6.25
N LEU A 110 22.10 18.65 -5.29
CA LEU A 110 21.79 18.90 -3.88
C LEU A 110 23.07 19.26 -3.14
N ASN A 111 22.98 20.28 -2.28
CA ASN A 111 24.02 20.52 -1.30
C ASN A 111 23.72 19.68 -0.05
N THR A 112 24.60 18.76 0.34
CA THR A 112 24.38 17.94 1.55
C THR A 112 24.51 18.74 2.84
N ASN A 113 25.08 19.95 2.77
CA ASN A 113 25.49 20.78 3.90
C ASN A 113 26.50 20.10 4.85
N PHE A 114 27.10 18.99 4.41
CA PHE A 114 28.15 18.30 5.14
C PHE A 114 29.52 18.73 4.61
N ALA A 115 30.32 19.38 5.46
CA ALA A 115 31.65 19.86 5.10
C ALA A 115 32.61 18.67 4.94
N ALA A 116 33.21 18.52 3.76
CA ALA A 116 34.15 17.43 3.52
C ALA A 116 35.38 17.51 4.42
N SER A 117 35.85 18.72 4.73
CA SER A 117 36.97 18.97 5.65
C SER A 117 36.74 18.49 7.08
N SER A 118 35.50 18.13 7.45
CA SER A 118 35.20 17.55 8.77
C SER A 118 35.54 16.05 8.87
N LEU A 119 35.79 15.38 7.74
CA LEU A 119 36.19 13.97 7.73
C LEU A 119 37.71 13.85 7.92
N PRO A 120 38.17 12.96 8.82
CA PRO A 120 39.59 12.67 8.93
C PRO A 120 40.14 12.11 7.62
N GLN A 121 41.36 12.53 7.26
CA GLN A 121 42.01 12.15 6.00
C GLN A 121 42.08 10.64 5.76
N ASP A 122 42.31 9.84 6.81
CA ASP A 122 42.49 8.40 6.71
C ASP A 122 41.37 7.61 7.41
N ASN A 123 40.23 8.23 7.69
CA ASN A 123 39.10 7.58 8.35
C ASN A 123 37.78 8.12 7.82
N PHE A 124 37.35 7.65 6.65
CA PHE A 124 36.11 8.12 6.06
C PHE A 124 35.43 7.11 5.11
N HIS A 125 34.16 7.38 4.82
CA HIS A 125 33.42 6.77 3.73
C HIS A 125 32.48 7.77 3.06
N PHE A 126 32.14 7.48 1.82
CA PHE A 126 30.95 8.03 1.17
C PHE A 126 30.34 6.97 0.26
N SER A 127 29.01 6.97 0.16
CA SER A 127 28.27 5.97 -0.61
C SER A 127 26.98 6.53 -1.19
N LEU A 128 26.50 5.85 -2.23
CA LEU A 128 25.27 6.12 -2.95
C LEU A 128 24.57 4.81 -3.28
N TYR A 129 23.26 4.89 -3.51
CA TYR A 129 22.53 3.87 -4.26
C TYR A 129 22.01 4.47 -5.57
N ILE A 130 22.54 4.00 -6.70
CA ILE A 130 22.20 4.48 -8.04
C ILE A 130 21.07 3.60 -8.61
N SER A 131 19.91 4.18 -8.84
CA SER A 131 18.75 3.46 -9.41
C SER A 131 18.64 3.62 -10.93
N SER A 132 19.30 4.62 -11.51
CA SER A 132 19.47 4.78 -12.96
C SER A 132 20.84 5.36 -13.24
N LEU A 133 21.53 4.77 -14.21
CA LEU A 133 22.78 5.31 -14.71
C LEU A 133 22.55 6.65 -15.44
N SER A 134 23.60 7.45 -15.47
CA SER A 134 23.68 8.67 -16.25
C SER A 134 23.92 8.38 -17.74
N SER A 135 23.47 9.26 -18.63
CA SER A 135 23.71 9.16 -20.08
C SER A 135 25.19 9.33 -20.44
N VAL A 136 25.73 8.45 -21.29
CA VAL A 136 27.12 8.46 -21.80
C VAL A 136 27.38 9.71 -22.66
N GLY A 137 28.62 10.22 -22.70
CA GLY A 137 29.04 11.30 -23.61
C GLY A 137 29.29 12.67 -23.00
N THR A 138 29.17 12.85 -21.67
CA THR A 138 29.51 14.09 -20.93
C THR A 138 30.10 13.72 -19.55
N GLN A 139 30.87 14.61 -18.90
CA GLN A 139 31.39 14.37 -17.54
C GLN A 139 30.22 14.33 -16.57
N ARG A 140 30.00 13.20 -15.87
CA ARG A 140 28.85 13.01 -14.97
C ARG A 140 29.31 12.70 -13.56
N THR A 141 29.02 13.59 -12.62
CA THR A 141 29.45 13.46 -11.22
C THR A 141 28.25 13.19 -10.33
N TYR A 142 28.25 12.04 -9.66
CA TYR A 142 27.15 11.63 -8.79
C TYR A 142 27.29 12.22 -7.38
N MET A 143 28.51 12.24 -6.85
CA MET A 143 28.80 12.84 -5.55
C MET A 143 30.21 13.40 -5.53
N ALA A 144 30.38 14.62 -5.01
CA ALA A 144 31.67 15.29 -5.04
C ALA A 144 31.80 16.47 -4.08
N ASP A 145 33.04 16.77 -3.72
CA ASP A 145 33.54 18.10 -3.34
C ASP A 145 34.64 18.56 -4.33
N GLY A 146 35.37 19.62 -4.03
CA GLY A 146 36.46 20.11 -4.91
C GLY A 146 37.62 19.10 -5.09
N GLY A 147 37.94 18.31 -4.06
CA GLY A 147 39.05 17.35 -3.98
C GLY A 147 38.69 15.86 -3.79
N ARG A 148 37.42 15.50 -3.53
CA ARG A 148 36.94 14.11 -3.36
C ARG A 148 35.74 13.86 -4.26
N ASN A 149 35.75 12.77 -5.04
CA ASN A 149 34.71 12.54 -6.05
C ASN A 149 34.36 11.06 -6.24
N MET A 150 33.07 10.80 -6.48
CA MET A 150 32.53 9.62 -7.15
C MET A 150 32.04 10.00 -8.54
N TYR A 151 32.75 9.54 -9.57
CA TYR A 151 32.66 10.07 -10.92
C TYR A 151 32.34 8.98 -11.97
N ARG A 152 31.65 9.38 -13.04
CA ARG A 152 31.50 8.60 -14.27
C ARG A 152 32.08 9.38 -15.48
N PRO A 153 33.15 8.90 -16.13
CA PRO A 153 33.77 9.53 -17.30
C PRO A 153 32.89 9.59 -18.57
N ILE A 154 33.30 10.50 -19.47
CA ILE A 154 32.66 10.83 -20.75
C ILE A 154 32.63 9.66 -21.74
N SER A 155 33.67 8.81 -21.77
CA SER A 155 34.00 7.99 -22.94
C SER A 155 33.76 6.48 -22.79
N ASN A 156 33.37 5.96 -21.63
CA ASN A 156 33.17 4.53 -21.41
C ASN A 156 31.98 4.21 -20.50
N ASN A 157 31.47 2.97 -20.60
CA ASN A 157 30.40 2.41 -19.74
C ASN A 157 30.95 2.00 -18.36
N THR A 158 31.89 2.77 -17.81
CA THR A 158 32.70 2.36 -16.66
C THR A 158 32.62 3.47 -15.61
N LEU A 159 32.32 3.15 -14.35
CA LEU A 159 32.50 4.09 -13.23
C LEU A 159 33.99 4.06 -12.89
N THR A 160 34.81 4.83 -13.62
CA THR A 160 36.27 4.62 -13.56
C THR A 160 36.97 5.34 -12.42
N GLN A 161 36.39 6.40 -11.85
CA GLN A 161 37.18 7.28 -10.99
C GLN A 161 36.53 7.54 -9.63
N PHE A 162 37.22 7.04 -8.61
CA PHE A 162 37.06 7.49 -7.25
C PHE A 162 38.30 8.29 -6.89
N ASN A 163 38.14 9.60 -6.72
CA ASN A 163 39.24 10.46 -6.32
C ASN A 163 39.19 10.68 -4.82
N ILE A 164 40.31 10.39 -4.15
CA ILE A 164 40.56 10.70 -2.74
C ILE A 164 41.72 11.67 -2.69
N ASN A 165 41.50 12.91 -2.26
CA ASN A 165 42.56 13.89 -1.95
C ASN A 165 43.76 13.84 -2.92
N ALA A 166 43.51 13.81 -4.23
CA ALA A 166 44.57 13.85 -5.22
C ALA A 166 44.55 15.23 -5.87
N SER A 167 45.69 15.92 -5.83
CA SER A 167 45.99 16.93 -6.85
C SER A 167 45.78 16.26 -8.22
N PHE A 168 45.29 17.02 -9.20
CA PHE A 168 44.88 16.57 -10.54
C PHE A 168 45.95 15.82 -11.38
N GLY A 169 47.06 15.35 -10.80
CA GLY A 169 48.13 14.63 -11.50
C GLY A 169 48.85 13.53 -10.71
N ALA A 170 48.40 13.12 -9.52
CA ALA A 170 49.07 12.06 -8.75
C ALA A 170 48.11 10.91 -8.39
N GLY A 171 48.08 9.87 -9.24
CA GLY A 171 47.66 8.52 -8.84
C GLY A 171 46.18 8.30 -8.56
N GLY A 172 45.26 8.85 -9.36
CA GLY A 172 43.91 8.31 -9.43
C GLY A 172 43.97 6.93 -10.09
N GLY A 173 43.72 5.86 -9.33
CA GLY A 173 43.57 4.54 -9.92
C GLY A 173 42.29 4.52 -10.76
N ASP A 174 42.42 4.60 -12.09
CA ASP A 174 41.33 4.21 -12.98
C ASP A 174 41.04 2.73 -12.72
N LEU A 175 39.96 2.47 -11.99
CA LEU A 175 39.51 1.10 -11.75
C LEU A 175 38.50 0.81 -12.85
N ASP A 176 38.89 -0.01 -13.83
CA ASP A 176 37.99 -0.51 -14.87
C ASP A 176 36.85 -1.36 -14.26
N MET A 177 35.86 -0.71 -13.66
CA MET A 177 34.65 -1.31 -13.12
C MET A 177 33.44 -0.79 -13.91
N ALA A 178 32.80 -1.68 -14.66
CA ALA A 178 31.62 -1.35 -15.46
C ALA A 178 30.58 -0.61 -14.61
N SER A 179 30.05 0.51 -15.11
CA SER A 179 29.05 1.28 -14.40
C SER A 179 27.78 0.45 -14.23
N SER A 180 27.25 0.38 -13.02
CA SER A 180 26.02 -0.33 -12.71
C SER A 180 25.09 0.49 -11.85
N THR A 181 23.82 0.13 -11.90
CA THR A 181 22.88 0.46 -10.83
C THR A 181 23.21 -0.36 -9.58
N GLY A 182 22.63 0.03 -8.44
CA GLY A 182 22.87 -0.55 -7.13
C GLY A 182 23.78 0.32 -6.26
N PHE A 183 24.28 -0.28 -5.18
CA PHE A 183 25.17 0.39 -4.24
C PHE A 183 26.54 0.66 -4.87
N CYS A 184 27.01 1.88 -4.67
CA CYS A 184 28.40 2.24 -4.90
C CYS A 184 28.94 3.01 -3.71
N GLY A 185 30.18 2.73 -3.32
CA GLY A 185 30.78 3.42 -2.19
C GLY A 185 32.29 3.27 -2.12
N LEU A 186 32.88 4.10 -1.28
CA LEU A 186 34.29 4.14 -0.99
C LEU A 186 34.51 4.27 0.51
N SER A 187 35.51 3.59 1.03
CA SER A 187 35.92 3.72 2.43
C SER A 187 37.44 3.61 2.60
N ARG A 188 37.99 4.37 3.54
CA ARG A 188 39.42 4.43 3.87
C ARG A 188 39.61 4.38 5.38
N ASP A 189 40.48 3.50 5.85
CA ASP A 189 40.96 3.38 7.26
C ASP A 189 42.46 3.66 7.43
N ASN A 190 43.20 3.91 6.36
CA ASN A 190 44.63 4.19 6.45
C ASN A 190 45.14 5.05 5.28
N ALA A 191 46.37 5.53 5.40
CA ALA A 191 47.00 6.37 4.40
C ALA A 191 47.34 5.62 3.09
N SER A 192 47.53 4.31 3.09
CA SER A 192 48.12 3.59 1.95
C SER A 192 47.10 2.97 1.00
N ASN A 193 45.88 2.70 1.47
CA ASN A 193 44.85 2.06 0.65
C ASN A 193 43.43 2.54 0.96
N PHE A 194 42.49 2.12 0.13
CA PHE A 194 41.07 2.31 0.32
C PHE A 194 40.29 1.20 -0.37
N THR A 195 39.07 0.93 0.10
CA THR A 195 38.16 -0.05 -0.49
C THR A 195 37.08 0.68 -1.29
N ILE A 196 36.81 0.19 -2.50
CA ILE A 196 35.62 0.55 -3.30
C ILE A 196 34.68 -0.64 -3.36
N ARG A 197 33.37 -0.35 -3.34
CA ARG A 197 32.33 -1.35 -3.63
C ARG A 197 31.45 -0.86 -4.78
N ILE A 198 31.35 -1.64 -5.85
CA ILE A 198 30.40 -1.48 -6.96
C ILE A 198 30.03 -2.90 -7.46
N ASN A 199 28.85 -3.11 -8.05
CA ASN A 199 28.44 -4.42 -8.60
C ASN A 199 28.50 -5.54 -7.54
N SER A 200 28.18 -5.21 -6.29
CA SER A 200 28.25 -6.13 -5.15
C SER A 200 29.64 -6.72 -4.87
N ARG A 201 30.72 -6.18 -5.44
CA ARG A 201 32.10 -6.61 -5.26
C ARG A 201 32.92 -5.53 -4.58
N ASN A 202 33.80 -5.93 -3.66
CA ASN A 202 34.81 -5.05 -3.09
C ASN A 202 36.09 -5.12 -3.93
N ARG A 203 36.78 -4.00 -4.04
CA ARG A 203 38.13 -3.90 -4.59
C ARG A 203 38.95 -2.98 -3.71
N ASP A 204 40.10 -3.46 -3.28
CA ASP A 204 41.08 -2.62 -2.58
C ASP A 204 42.01 -1.97 -3.61
N ALA A 205 42.27 -0.69 -3.41
CA ALA A 205 43.14 0.11 -4.26
C ALA A 205 44.25 0.74 -3.41
N ASN A 206 45.48 0.62 -3.88
CA ASN A 206 46.65 1.21 -3.24
C ASN A 206 46.80 2.65 -3.75
N ALA A 207 46.54 3.62 -2.88
CA ALA A 207 46.80 5.03 -3.15
C ALA A 207 47.12 5.75 -1.84
N ASN A 208 48.33 6.30 -1.78
CA ASN A 208 48.79 7.08 -0.63
C ASN A 208 47.90 8.33 -0.47
N SER A 209 47.46 8.60 0.76
CA SER A 209 46.74 9.82 1.07
C SER A 209 47.71 10.99 0.97
N VAL A 210 47.23 12.10 0.40
CA VAL A 210 47.99 13.35 0.32
C VAL A 210 47.37 14.32 1.32
N VAL A 211 48.23 15.04 2.05
CA VAL A 211 47.78 16.13 2.93
C VAL A 211 46.93 17.08 2.09
N GLU A 212 45.72 17.35 2.56
CA GLU A 212 44.79 18.25 1.89
C GLU A 212 45.42 19.65 1.79
N THR A 213 46.03 19.98 0.64
CA THR A 213 46.64 21.29 0.39
C THR A 213 45.52 22.30 0.17
N ALA A 214 44.98 22.84 1.28
CA ALA A 214 43.89 23.80 1.36
C ALA A 214 42.62 23.38 0.58
N PRO A 215 41.48 23.14 1.26
CA PRO A 215 40.27 22.78 0.54
C PRO A 215 39.84 23.97 -0.31
N LEU A 216 39.37 23.73 -1.54
CA LEU A 216 38.23 24.52 -2.00
C LEU A 216 37.08 24.18 -1.05
N GLY A 217 37.02 24.89 0.09
CA GLY A 217 36.13 24.67 1.23
C GLY A 217 34.69 24.47 0.76
N GLY A 218 34.30 23.21 0.66
CA GLY A 218 33.08 22.81 -0.02
C GLY A 218 32.35 21.76 0.78
N THR A 219 31.03 21.92 0.84
CA THR A 219 30.15 20.84 1.25
C THR A 219 30.11 19.77 0.16
N MET A 220 29.91 18.52 0.56
CA MET A 220 29.64 17.42 -0.36
C MET A 220 28.36 17.72 -1.13
N ARG A 221 28.34 17.41 -2.42
CA ARG A 221 27.19 17.63 -3.32
C ARG A 221 26.74 16.33 -3.93
N ILE A 222 25.44 16.21 -4.16
CA ILE A 222 24.82 15.12 -4.91
C ILE A 222 24.43 15.63 -6.29
N PHE A 223 24.64 14.83 -7.34
CA PHE A 223 24.45 15.15 -8.75
C PHE A 223 25.35 16.26 -9.32
N GLY A 224 26.37 16.71 -8.60
CA GLY A 224 27.32 17.65 -9.20
C GLY A 224 28.59 17.90 -8.41
N ARG A 225 29.52 18.62 -9.04
CA ARG A 225 30.83 18.99 -8.50
C ARG A 225 31.08 20.49 -8.62
N ASN A 226 31.74 21.04 -7.60
CA ASN A 226 32.34 22.38 -7.66
C ASN A 226 33.86 22.26 -7.58
N GLY A 227 34.53 22.27 -8.73
CA GLY A 227 35.97 22.04 -8.82
C GLY A 227 36.84 23.29 -8.70
N ASN A 228 36.29 24.50 -8.89
CA ASN A 228 37.05 25.78 -8.97
C ASN A 228 36.22 27.00 -8.51
N GLY A 229 35.30 26.84 -7.57
CA GLY A 229 34.35 27.88 -7.16
C GLY A 229 33.09 27.99 -8.04
N VAL A 230 33.07 27.34 -9.21
CA VAL A 230 31.93 27.26 -10.13
C VAL A 230 31.47 25.80 -10.29
N MET A 231 30.16 25.60 -10.36
CA MET A 231 29.58 24.29 -10.69
C MET A 231 29.80 23.98 -12.17
N GLY A 232 30.41 22.83 -12.48
CA GLY A 232 30.78 22.48 -13.86
C GLY A 232 30.43 21.07 -14.30
N GLU A 233 30.28 20.13 -13.38
CA GLU A 233 29.97 18.73 -13.69
C GLU A 233 28.65 18.33 -13.03
N PHE A 234 27.77 17.67 -13.78
CA PHE A 234 26.43 17.30 -13.31
C PHE A 234 26.04 15.91 -13.77
N SER A 235 25.33 15.16 -12.92
CA SER A 235 24.75 13.87 -13.26
C SER A 235 23.29 14.01 -13.69
N ASP A 236 22.88 13.23 -14.70
CA ASP A 236 21.47 12.99 -15.07
C ASP A 236 20.95 11.61 -14.60
N GLY A 237 21.72 10.95 -13.75
CA GLY A 237 21.36 9.65 -13.18
C GLY A 237 20.27 9.81 -12.12
N ARG A 238 19.88 8.67 -11.53
CA ARG A 238 18.90 8.64 -10.44
C ARG A 238 19.51 8.00 -9.19
N ILE A 239 19.34 8.65 -8.04
CA ILE A 239 19.90 8.24 -6.75
C ILE A 239 18.76 8.08 -5.73
N ALA A 240 18.77 6.96 -5.00
CA ALA A 240 17.77 6.61 -3.99
C ALA A 240 18.25 6.79 -2.54
N PHE A 241 19.57 6.86 -2.32
CA PHE A 241 20.19 6.91 -1.00
C PHE A 241 21.60 7.50 -1.09
N TYR A 242 22.04 8.20 -0.04
CA TYR A 242 23.45 8.50 0.18
C TYR A 242 23.84 8.41 1.66
N SER A 243 25.13 8.13 1.90
CA SER A 243 25.74 8.26 3.23
C SER A 243 27.16 8.83 3.15
N ILE A 244 27.57 9.55 4.19
CA ILE A 244 28.91 10.12 4.38
C ILE A 244 29.29 9.94 5.86
N GLY A 245 30.54 9.62 6.16
CA GLY A 245 31.01 9.52 7.54
C GLY A 245 32.41 8.96 7.70
N GLU A 246 32.70 8.38 8.86
CA GLU A 246 33.94 7.66 9.20
C GLU A 246 34.04 6.32 8.45
N GLN A 247 35.16 5.61 8.52
CA GLN A 247 35.34 4.33 7.85
C GLN A 247 34.26 3.30 8.22
N ILE A 248 33.78 2.56 7.21
CA ILE A 248 32.77 1.51 7.35
C ILE A 248 33.08 0.35 6.39
N ASN A 249 32.76 -0.88 6.82
CA ASN A 249 32.69 -2.03 5.92
C ASN A 249 31.57 -1.83 4.87
N LEU A 250 31.96 -1.53 3.63
CA LEU A 250 31.02 -1.22 2.55
C LEU A 250 30.06 -2.37 2.20
N LYS A 251 30.46 -3.63 2.40
CA LYS A 251 29.55 -4.77 2.19
C LYS A 251 28.42 -4.75 3.23
N THR A 252 28.77 -4.49 4.49
CA THR A 252 27.80 -4.42 5.59
C THR A 252 26.80 -3.30 5.36
N LEU A 253 27.29 -2.11 4.96
CA LEU A 253 26.41 -0.99 4.61
C LEU A 253 25.53 -1.31 3.38
N ASN A 254 26.11 -1.92 2.33
CA ASN A 254 25.35 -2.38 1.18
C ASN A 254 24.21 -3.32 1.57
N ASP A 255 24.46 -4.33 2.41
CA ASP A 255 23.44 -5.30 2.80
C ASP A 255 22.29 -4.62 3.57
N CYS A 256 22.60 -3.60 4.39
CA CYS A 256 21.59 -2.78 5.06
C CYS A 256 20.76 -1.95 4.06
N VAL A 257 21.42 -1.30 3.10
CA VAL A 257 20.76 -0.45 2.08
C VAL A 257 19.94 -1.29 1.09
N ASP A 258 20.44 -2.45 0.66
CA ASP A 258 19.71 -3.39 -0.19
C ASP A 258 18.44 -3.89 0.52
N SER A 259 18.56 -4.26 1.81
CA SER A 259 17.42 -4.64 2.66
C SER A 259 16.39 -3.51 2.77
N LEU A 260 16.84 -2.28 3.03
CA LEU A 260 16.00 -1.07 3.09
C LEU A 260 15.22 -0.85 1.80
N LEU A 261 15.93 -0.73 0.67
CA LEU A 261 15.33 -0.34 -0.61
C LEU A 261 14.41 -1.43 -1.16
N ARG A 262 14.76 -2.71 -0.97
CA ARG A 262 13.86 -3.82 -1.31
C ARG A 262 12.57 -3.77 -0.49
N LYS A 263 12.65 -3.52 0.81
CA LYS A 263 11.47 -3.41 1.70
C LYS A 263 10.64 -2.17 1.38
N ILE A 264 11.25 -1.04 1.03
CA ILE A 264 10.55 0.15 0.54
C ILE A 264 9.80 -0.19 -0.75
N LEU A 265 10.47 -0.79 -1.74
CA LEU A 265 9.84 -1.16 -3.01
C LEU A 265 8.63 -2.08 -2.81
N ILE A 266 8.77 -3.13 -1.99
CA ILE A 266 7.67 -4.04 -1.64
C ILE A 266 6.55 -3.30 -0.90
N SER A 267 6.88 -2.33 -0.04
CA SER A 267 5.87 -1.57 0.71
C SER A 267 5.10 -0.58 -0.16
N LEU A 268 5.75 -0.07 -1.20
CA LEU A 268 5.13 0.78 -2.21
C LEU A 268 4.31 -0.03 -3.22
N ARG A 269 4.74 -1.25 -3.52
CA ARG A 269 4.05 -2.21 -4.39
C ARG A 269 3.29 -3.24 -3.55
N PHE A 270 2.05 -2.95 -3.20
CA PHE A 270 1.21 -3.89 -2.48
C PHE A 270 1.18 -5.27 -3.18
N ASN A 271 1.65 -6.31 -2.50
CA ASN A 271 1.52 -7.70 -2.92
C ASN A 271 0.98 -8.51 -1.73
N SER A 272 -0.27 -8.92 -1.83
CA SER A 272 -0.89 -9.79 -0.83
C SER A 272 -0.16 -11.13 -0.79
N PRO A 273 0.00 -11.77 0.39
CA PRO A 273 0.43 -13.16 0.45
C PRO A 273 -0.59 -14.13 -0.17
N ASP A 274 -1.82 -13.67 -0.45
CA ASP A 274 -2.89 -14.44 -1.05
C ASP A 274 -3.04 -14.13 -2.55
N SER A 275 -2.97 -15.16 -3.41
CA SER A 275 -3.05 -14.99 -4.85
C SER A 275 -4.40 -14.45 -5.32
N ASP A 276 -5.50 -14.89 -4.70
CA ASP A 276 -6.84 -14.47 -5.10
C ASP A 276 -7.07 -13.00 -4.74
N ALA A 277 -6.50 -12.53 -3.62
CA ALA A 277 -6.49 -11.12 -3.28
C ALA A 277 -5.74 -10.26 -4.31
N ASN A 278 -4.58 -10.72 -4.79
CA ASN A 278 -3.84 -10.01 -5.83
C ASN A 278 -4.61 -9.97 -7.16
N THR A 279 -5.23 -11.09 -7.55
CA THR A 279 -6.06 -11.15 -8.76
C THR A 279 -7.24 -10.19 -8.67
N TYR A 280 -7.97 -10.21 -7.55
CA TYR A 280 -9.10 -9.31 -7.33
C TYR A 280 -8.68 -7.84 -7.36
N LEU A 281 -7.64 -7.46 -6.63
CA LEU A 281 -7.15 -6.07 -6.58
C LEU A 281 -6.70 -5.57 -7.95
N SER A 282 -5.99 -6.41 -8.72
CA SER A 282 -5.56 -6.05 -10.07
C SER A 282 -6.73 -5.77 -11.00
N GLN A 283 -7.83 -6.54 -10.88
CA GLN A 283 -9.04 -6.31 -11.66
C GLN A 283 -9.76 -5.03 -11.23
N VAL A 284 -9.89 -4.77 -9.93
CA VAL A 284 -10.50 -3.52 -9.44
C VAL A 284 -9.73 -2.31 -9.97
N GLU A 285 -8.40 -2.34 -9.90
CA GLU A 285 -7.53 -1.25 -10.35
C GLU A 285 -7.54 -1.03 -11.86
N LEU A 286 -7.72 -2.12 -12.62
CA LEU A 286 -7.95 -2.04 -14.05
C LEU A 286 -9.26 -1.30 -14.36
N TYR A 287 -10.35 -1.63 -13.67
CA TYR A 287 -11.63 -0.94 -13.86
C TYR A 287 -11.61 0.50 -13.33
N ASP A 288 -10.83 0.77 -12.28
CA ASP A 288 -10.63 2.12 -11.74
C ASP A 288 -9.70 2.98 -12.60
N ASN A 289 -8.99 2.39 -13.58
CA ASN A 289 -7.90 3.04 -14.32
C ASN A 289 -6.85 3.70 -13.41
N SER A 290 -6.69 3.20 -12.19
CA SER A 290 -5.81 3.77 -11.19
C SER A 290 -5.61 2.81 -10.03
N LEU A 291 -4.47 2.94 -9.35
CA LEU A 291 -4.13 2.16 -8.17
C LEU A 291 -4.98 2.58 -6.97
N LEU A 292 -5.38 1.59 -6.17
CA LEU A 292 -5.99 1.82 -4.86
C LEU A 292 -4.93 2.23 -3.84
N GLU A 293 -5.36 2.95 -2.80
CA GLU A 293 -4.52 3.27 -1.66
C GLU A 293 -4.08 1.97 -0.94
N ASN A 294 -2.83 1.91 -0.46
CA ASN A 294 -2.32 0.69 0.18
C ASN A 294 -3.14 0.28 1.42
N SER A 295 -3.78 1.23 2.10
CA SER A 295 -4.73 0.97 3.20
C SER A 295 -5.98 0.21 2.72
N VAL A 296 -6.55 0.60 1.58
CA VAL A 296 -7.70 -0.09 0.94
C VAL A 296 -7.29 -1.48 0.49
N ARG A 297 -6.14 -1.61 -0.19
CA ARG A 297 -5.62 -2.91 -0.64
C ARG A 297 -5.40 -3.87 0.52
N LEU A 298 -4.81 -3.38 1.61
CA LEU A 298 -4.59 -4.18 2.82
C LEU A 298 -5.92 -4.61 3.46
N ALA A 299 -6.91 -3.72 3.53
CA ALA A 299 -8.24 -4.06 4.05
C ALA A 299 -8.90 -5.20 3.25
N ILE A 300 -8.89 -5.09 1.92
CA ILE A 300 -9.44 -6.10 1.01
C ILE A 300 -8.68 -7.43 1.12
N SER A 301 -7.35 -7.39 1.13
CA SER A 301 -6.52 -8.59 1.29
C SER A 301 -6.78 -9.31 2.61
N ASN A 302 -6.83 -8.57 3.73
CA ASN A 302 -7.11 -9.16 5.04
C ASN A 302 -8.52 -9.76 5.10
N PHE A 303 -9.48 -9.15 4.41
CA PHE A 303 -10.83 -9.72 4.29
C PHE A 303 -10.81 -11.07 3.56
N ILE A 304 -10.16 -11.15 2.40
CA ILE A 304 -10.08 -12.39 1.60
C ILE A 304 -9.37 -13.50 2.37
N ILE A 305 -8.22 -13.20 2.98
CA ILE A 305 -7.48 -14.15 3.84
C ILE A 305 -8.37 -14.60 5.00
N GLY A 306 -9.09 -13.68 5.63
CA GLY A 306 -10.03 -13.98 6.71
C GLY A 306 -11.16 -14.91 6.29
N LEU A 307 -11.76 -14.69 5.11
CA LEU A 307 -12.78 -15.57 4.55
C LEU A 307 -12.24 -16.99 4.32
N LYS A 308 -10.99 -17.13 3.88
CA LYS A 308 -10.34 -18.44 3.67
C LYS A 308 -10.08 -19.15 4.99
N ASN A 309 -9.52 -18.45 5.98
CA ASN A 309 -9.25 -19.01 7.30
C ASN A 309 -10.52 -19.50 8.01
N ASP A 310 -11.65 -18.82 7.79
CA ASP A 310 -12.94 -19.20 8.37
C ASP A 310 -13.74 -20.19 7.51
N ASN A 311 -13.16 -20.72 6.43
CA ASN A 311 -13.81 -21.63 5.48
C ASN A 311 -15.09 -21.06 4.83
N LEU A 312 -15.15 -19.74 4.66
CA LEU A 312 -16.25 -19.02 4.01
C LEU A 312 -16.01 -18.85 2.50
N TRP A 313 -14.75 -18.69 2.08
CA TRP A 313 -14.37 -18.34 0.70
C TRP A 313 -15.06 -19.20 -0.37
N ASN A 314 -14.93 -20.51 -0.29
CA ASN A 314 -15.47 -21.43 -1.30
C ASN A 314 -17.01 -21.54 -1.28
N ARG A 315 -17.67 -21.07 -0.21
CA ARG A 315 -19.14 -21.09 -0.06
C ARG A 315 -19.78 -19.88 -0.72
N ILE A 316 -19.04 -18.79 -0.91
CA ILE A 316 -19.49 -17.59 -1.62
C ILE A 316 -19.39 -17.84 -3.12
N LYS A 317 -20.50 -17.68 -3.85
CA LYS A 317 -20.60 -17.98 -5.29
C LYS A 317 -20.88 -16.76 -6.16
N SER A 318 -21.43 -15.69 -5.59
CA SER A 318 -21.57 -14.37 -6.22
C SER A 318 -21.45 -13.28 -5.15
N CYS A 319 -20.52 -12.34 -5.33
CA CYS A 319 -20.20 -11.33 -4.34
C CYS A 319 -19.48 -10.13 -4.97
N CYS A 320 -19.80 -8.92 -4.50
CA CYS A 320 -18.97 -7.73 -4.71
C CYS A 320 -18.78 -6.97 -3.40
N ILE A 321 -17.61 -6.33 -3.28
CA ILE A 321 -17.38 -5.25 -2.32
C ILE A 321 -17.81 -3.96 -3.02
N LEU A 322 -18.99 -3.46 -2.67
CA LEU A 322 -19.58 -2.28 -3.29
C LEU A 322 -19.01 -0.97 -2.73
N ALA A 323 -17.84 -1.00 -2.09
CA ALA A 323 -17.13 0.11 -1.47
C ALA A 323 -15.61 -0.04 -1.69
N GLY A 324 -14.83 1.00 -1.40
CA GLY A 324 -13.36 1.00 -1.50
C GLY A 324 -12.82 1.40 -2.88
N ALA A 325 -13.42 0.88 -3.96
CA ALA A 325 -13.04 1.22 -5.34
C ALA A 325 -13.18 2.72 -5.63
N ARG A 326 -12.52 3.24 -6.67
CA ARG A 326 -12.59 4.64 -7.09
C ARG A 326 -13.79 4.92 -7.97
N THR A 327 -14.26 3.92 -8.71
CA THR A 327 -15.34 4.05 -9.70
C THR A 327 -16.48 3.07 -9.41
N VAL A 328 -17.63 3.32 -10.04
CA VAL A 328 -18.74 2.34 -10.06
C VAL A 328 -18.30 1.05 -10.72
N ASP A 329 -17.53 1.13 -11.80
CA ASP A 329 -17.07 -0.08 -12.48
C ASP A 329 -16.10 -0.91 -11.63
N GLY A 330 -15.26 -0.25 -10.84
CA GLY A 330 -14.40 -0.90 -9.86
C GLY A 330 -15.18 -1.58 -8.74
N CYS A 331 -16.22 -0.94 -8.18
CA CYS A 331 -17.01 -1.52 -7.08
C CYS A 331 -17.92 -2.68 -7.53
N LEU A 332 -18.18 -2.80 -8.83
CA LEU A 332 -18.88 -3.93 -9.43
C LEU A 332 -17.94 -5.08 -9.84
N THR A 333 -16.64 -4.99 -9.55
CA THR A 333 -15.72 -6.12 -9.76
C THR A 333 -16.13 -7.29 -8.86
N PRO A 334 -16.41 -8.48 -9.42
CA PRO A 334 -16.83 -9.62 -8.63
C PRO A 334 -15.66 -10.13 -7.79
N LEU A 335 -15.89 -10.29 -6.49
CA LEU A 335 -14.99 -11.05 -5.63
C LEU A 335 -15.15 -12.55 -5.88
N ALA A 336 -16.37 -12.98 -6.19
CA ALA A 336 -16.71 -14.32 -6.63
C ALA A 336 -17.85 -14.26 -7.65
N GLY A 337 -17.91 -15.24 -8.55
CA GLY A 337 -18.95 -15.35 -9.55
C GLY A 337 -18.84 -14.33 -10.70
N ASN A 338 -19.97 -14.07 -11.35
CA ASN A 338 -20.05 -13.16 -12.48
C ASN A 338 -20.11 -11.71 -12.01
N ARG A 339 -19.55 -10.80 -12.83
CA ARG A 339 -19.75 -9.35 -12.68
C ARG A 339 -21.25 -9.05 -12.77
N PRO A 340 -21.88 -8.42 -11.76
CA PRO A 340 -23.29 -8.11 -11.81
C PRO A 340 -23.59 -7.12 -12.93
N ARG A 341 -24.76 -7.25 -13.54
CA ARG A 341 -25.25 -6.27 -14.52
C ARG A 341 -25.80 -5.06 -13.78
N ASN A 342 -25.25 -3.90 -14.10
CA ASN A 342 -25.66 -2.62 -13.55
C ASN A 342 -26.90 -2.09 -14.28
N TYR A 343 -27.98 -1.82 -13.54
CA TYR A 343 -29.11 -1.04 -14.00
C TYR A 343 -29.09 0.33 -13.32
N ASN A 344 -28.68 1.36 -14.06
CA ASN A 344 -28.80 2.78 -13.71
C ASN A 344 -27.98 3.29 -12.49
N PHE A 345 -26.96 2.56 -12.02
CA PHE A 345 -25.95 3.15 -11.13
C PHE A 345 -24.89 3.93 -11.92
N ASN A 346 -24.57 5.14 -11.46
CA ASN A 346 -23.50 5.98 -11.96
C ASN A 346 -22.77 6.62 -10.76
N MET A 347 -21.74 7.44 -11.02
CA MET A 347 -20.88 7.97 -9.97
C MET A 347 -21.62 8.79 -8.90
N PHE A 348 -22.75 9.45 -9.24
CA PHE A 348 -23.55 10.20 -8.27
C PHE A 348 -24.20 9.30 -7.20
N HIS A 349 -24.34 8.00 -7.47
CA HIS A 349 -24.95 7.05 -6.56
C HIS A 349 -23.90 6.32 -5.70
N TYR A 350 -22.62 6.54 -5.97
CA TYR A 350 -21.53 5.81 -5.34
C TYR A 350 -20.79 6.65 -4.30
N SER A 351 -20.58 6.06 -3.13
CA SER A 351 -19.68 6.55 -2.09
C SER A 351 -18.58 5.51 -1.88
N ARG A 352 -17.30 5.92 -1.90
CA ARG A 352 -16.19 4.99 -1.65
C ARG A 352 -16.24 4.36 -0.26
N ILE A 353 -16.81 5.06 0.73
CA ILE A 353 -16.92 4.57 2.11
C ILE A 353 -18.22 3.79 2.29
N LEU A 354 -19.35 4.34 1.81
CA LEU A 354 -20.66 3.83 2.16
C LEU A 354 -21.26 2.91 1.08
N GLY A 355 -20.70 2.89 -0.13
CA GLY A 355 -21.14 2.09 -1.26
C GLY A 355 -22.26 2.70 -2.09
N LEU A 356 -23.06 1.87 -2.75
CA LEU A 356 -24.09 2.28 -3.72
C LEU A 356 -25.43 2.58 -3.03
N VAL A 357 -26.08 3.70 -3.39
CA VAL A 357 -27.45 4.02 -2.95
C VAL A 357 -28.46 3.66 -4.02
N GLY A 358 -29.43 2.82 -3.66
CA GLY A 358 -30.49 2.45 -4.56
C GLY A 358 -31.57 3.53 -4.70
N GLU A 359 -32.77 3.12 -5.07
CA GLU A 359 -33.90 4.00 -5.29
C GLU A 359 -35.20 3.36 -4.81
N ASN A 360 -35.96 4.10 -4.02
CA ASN A 360 -37.29 3.68 -3.61
C ASN A 360 -38.22 3.64 -4.84
N ASN A 361 -38.76 2.46 -5.15
CA ASN A 361 -39.64 2.25 -6.32
C ASN A 361 -39.05 2.71 -7.66
N GLY A 362 -37.73 2.63 -7.78
CA GLY A 362 -37.00 3.08 -8.96
C GLY A 362 -36.57 1.97 -9.92
N SER A 363 -35.68 2.35 -10.83
CA SER A 363 -35.09 1.44 -11.82
C SER A 363 -33.65 1.02 -11.46
N ARG A 364 -33.15 1.47 -10.32
CA ARG A 364 -31.78 1.19 -9.85
C ARG A 364 -31.71 -0.15 -9.14
N PHE A 365 -30.99 -1.09 -9.73
CA PHE A 365 -30.70 -2.40 -9.15
C PHE A 365 -29.50 -3.06 -9.83
N LEU A 366 -29.01 -4.13 -9.22
CA LEU A 366 -28.01 -5.00 -9.84
C LEU A 366 -28.63 -6.38 -10.08
N ASP A 367 -28.44 -6.94 -11.27
CA ASP A 367 -28.70 -8.36 -11.51
C ASP A 367 -27.41 -9.13 -11.25
N SER A 368 -27.42 -10.03 -10.27
CA SER A 368 -26.25 -10.85 -9.92
C SER A 368 -25.79 -11.79 -11.05
N LEU A 369 -26.65 -12.03 -12.05
CA LEU A 369 -26.48 -13.07 -13.08
C LEU A 369 -26.30 -14.48 -12.49
N ARG A 370 -26.77 -14.69 -11.26
CA ARG A 370 -26.84 -15.99 -10.59
C ARG A 370 -28.32 -16.33 -10.39
N ARG A 371 -28.73 -17.50 -10.88
CA ARG A 371 -30.11 -17.98 -10.68
C ARG A 371 -30.29 -18.52 -9.28
N ASN A 372 -31.50 -18.37 -8.77
CA ASN A 372 -31.85 -18.78 -7.42
C ASN A 372 -31.86 -20.31 -7.22
N ASP A 373 -31.96 -21.08 -8.31
CA ASP A 373 -31.88 -22.55 -8.37
C ASP A 373 -30.46 -23.08 -8.59
N GLU A 374 -29.44 -22.22 -8.74
CA GLU A 374 -28.04 -22.66 -8.79
C GLU A 374 -27.47 -23.05 -7.42
N ASP A 375 -28.10 -22.57 -6.34
CA ASP A 375 -27.83 -23.05 -4.98
C ASP A 375 -28.86 -24.13 -4.64
N LEU A 376 -28.45 -25.19 -3.95
CA LEU A 376 -29.38 -26.24 -3.55
C LEU A 376 -30.47 -25.68 -2.63
N GLN A 377 -31.63 -26.34 -2.63
CA GLN A 377 -32.78 -25.95 -1.80
C GLN A 377 -32.38 -25.73 -0.34
N ASP A 378 -31.65 -26.68 0.24
CA ASP A 378 -31.26 -26.68 1.65
C ASP A 378 -29.76 -26.42 1.86
N ASN A 379 -29.10 -25.75 0.92
CA ASN A 379 -27.71 -25.30 1.07
C ASN A 379 -27.53 -23.96 0.36
N ASN A 380 -28.00 -22.88 0.99
CA ASN A 380 -27.93 -21.53 0.43
C ASN A 380 -27.72 -20.44 1.49
N HIS A 381 -27.20 -19.30 1.07
CA HIS A 381 -27.24 -18.05 1.83
C HIS A 381 -27.44 -16.84 0.91
N ARG A 382 -28.00 -15.77 1.48
CA ARG A 382 -28.07 -14.42 0.90
C ARG A 382 -27.68 -13.44 1.99
N ALA A 383 -26.85 -12.46 1.68
CA ALA A 383 -26.48 -11.43 2.64
C ALA A 383 -26.17 -10.10 1.94
N VAL A 384 -26.44 -9.01 2.66
CA VAL A 384 -26.05 -7.64 2.29
C VAL A 384 -25.48 -6.94 3.51
N TYR A 385 -24.50 -6.06 3.31
CA TYR A 385 -24.10 -5.11 4.35
C TYR A 385 -24.72 -3.75 4.03
N LYS A 386 -25.59 -3.30 4.93
CA LYS A 386 -26.29 -2.04 4.80
C LYS A 386 -25.54 -0.96 5.57
N SER A 387 -25.05 0.04 4.86
CA SER A 387 -24.32 1.19 5.43
C SER A 387 -25.25 2.34 5.79
N VAL A 388 -26.39 2.46 5.10
CA VAL A 388 -27.46 3.44 5.40
C VAL A 388 -28.81 2.75 5.30
N ALA A 389 -29.64 2.91 6.32
CA ALA A 389 -30.98 2.35 6.35
C ALA A 389 -31.90 2.97 5.28
N SER A 390 -32.82 2.17 4.79
CA SER A 390 -33.91 2.63 3.92
C SER A 390 -34.98 3.36 4.73
N GLN A 391 -35.63 4.37 4.14
CA GLN A 391 -36.77 5.05 4.78
C GLN A 391 -38.13 4.38 4.47
N TYR A 392 -38.16 3.38 3.58
CA TYR A 392 -39.39 2.79 3.04
C TYR A 392 -39.40 1.26 3.09
N LEU A 393 -40.55 0.69 2.74
CA LEU A 393 -40.79 -0.75 2.61
C LEU A 393 -40.07 -1.29 1.39
N ASN A 394 -38.92 -1.95 1.55
CA ASN A 394 -38.09 -2.27 0.39
C ASN A 394 -37.39 -3.62 0.49
N VAL A 395 -37.02 -4.20 -0.66
CA VAL A 395 -36.21 -5.42 -0.76
C VAL A 395 -34.75 -5.05 -1.04
N TYR A 396 -33.85 -5.56 -0.21
CA TYR A 396 -32.41 -5.36 -0.38
C TYR A 396 -31.78 -6.36 -1.33
N ILE A 397 -32.26 -7.60 -1.31
CA ILE A 397 -31.84 -8.67 -2.21
C ILE A 397 -32.96 -9.69 -2.34
N GLY A 398 -33.23 -10.18 -3.54
CA GLY A 398 -34.21 -11.25 -3.72
C GLY A 398 -34.39 -11.78 -5.14
N SER A 399 -35.02 -12.94 -5.22
CA SER A 399 -35.50 -13.58 -6.46
C SER A 399 -36.98 -13.24 -6.74
N SER A 400 -37.53 -13.66 -7.87
CA SER A 400 -38.94 -13.39 -8.19
C SER A 400 -39.92 -13.81 -7.11
N ASN A 401 -41.01 -13.04 -6.97
CA ASN A 401 -42.08 -13.30 -6.00
C ASN A 401 -42.96 -14.49 -6.43
N THR A 402 -42.37 -15.68 -6.45
CA THR A 402 -42.99 -16.99 -6.77
C THR A 402 -42.65 -18.00 -5.67
N ASN A 403 -43.20 -19.22 -5.74
CA ASN A 403 -42.78 -20.29 -4.83
C ASN A 403 -41.28 -20.57 -4.98
N GLY A 404 -40.62 -20.86 -3.85
CA GLY A 404 -39.17 -21.05 -3.82
C GLY A 404 -38.36 -19.76 -3.75
N GLN A 405 -38.98 -18.62 -3.48
CA GLN A 405 -38.27 -17.35 -3.43
C GLN A 405 -37.35 -17.24 -2.21
N ASP A 406 -36.23 -16.56 -2.43
CA ASP A 406 -35.41 -15.97 -1.36
C ASP A 406 -35.54 -14.45 -1.43
N SER A 407 -35.78 -13.79 -0.29
CA SER A 407 -35.69 -12.34 -0.20
C SER A 407 -35.36 -11.84 1.21
N ILE A 408 -34.65 -10.72 1.25
CA ILE A 408 -34.34 -9.96 2.46
C ILE A 408 -34.77 -8.52 2.20
N GLY A 409 -35.59 -7.96 3.10
CA GLY A 409 -36.08 -6.60 2.99
C GLY A 409 -36.53 -6.02 4.33
N ALA A 410 -37.26 -4.92 4.31
CA ALA A 410 -37.83 -4.32 5.51
C ALA A 410 -39.31 -3.95 5.34
N ARG A 411 -40.08 -4.04 6.44
CA ARG A 411 -41.47 -3.60 6.58
C ARG A 411 -41.64 -2.47 7.63
N GLY A 412 -42.79 -1.81 7.62
CA GLY A 412 -43.19 -0.70 8.50
C GLY A 412 -42.99 0.69 7.89
N GLN A 413 -43.74 1.70 8.36
CA GLN A 413 -43.74 3.10 7.90
C GLN A 413 -42.40 3.84 8.11
N LEU A 414 -41.36 3.15 8.60
CA LEU A 414 -39.98 3.63 8.77
C LEU A 414 -38.94 2.51 8.51
N GLY A 415 -39.31 1.41 7.82
CA GLY A 415 -38.37 0.32 7.50
C GLY A 415 -37.80 -0.41 8.73
N ASN A 416 -38.48 -0.40 9.87
CA ASN A 416 -37.95 -0.91 11.13
C ASN A 416 -38.14 -2.40 11.37
N VAL A 417 -38.84 -3.17 10.53
CA VAL A 417 -39.00 -4.61 10.75
C VAL A 417 -38.33 -5.38 9.63
N LEU A 418 -37.32 -6.18 9.96
CA LEU A 418 -36.68 -7.08 8.99
C LEU A 418 -37.70 -8.10 8.44
N MET A 419 -37.76 -8.22 7.12
CA MET A 419 -38.49 -9.27 6.42
C MET A 419 -37.50 -10.24 5.79
N THR A 420 -37.70 -11.53 6.05
CA THR A 420 -36.90 -12.58 5.43
C THR A 420 -37.79 -13.67 4.87
N SER A 421 -37.36 -14.24 3.75
CA SER A 421 -37.93 -15.46 3.18
C SER A 421 -36.78 -16.27 2.63
N SER A 422 -36.67 -17.53 3.06
CA SER A 422 -35.74 -18.49 2.49
C SER A 422 -36.52 -19.69 1.98
N ARG A 423 -36.50 -19.90 0.66
CA ARG A 423 -37.20 -20.99 -0.04
C ARG A 423 -38.69 -21.05 0.28
N PHE A 424 -39.34 -19.90 0.24
CA PHE A 424 -40.70 -19.72 0.76
C PHE A 424 -41.80 -20.12 -0.24
N SER A 425 -42.93 -20.63 0.26
CA SER A 425 -44.15 -20.89 -0.52
C SER A 425 -45.19 -19.79 -0.29
N ILE A 426 -45.71 -19.18 -1.36
CA ILE A 426 -46.57 -17.98 -1.32
C ILE A 426 -47.88 -18.19 -0.54
N ASN A 427 -48.34 -19.43 -0.41
CA ASN A 427 -49.59 -19.77 0.28
C ASN A 427 -49.42 -20.02 1.78
N THR A 428 -48.22 -19.80 2.33
CA THR A 428 -47.95 -19.85 3.78
C THR A 428 -47.75 -18.42 4.31
N SER A 429 -47.87 -18.18 5.62
CA SER A 429 -47.65 -16.84 6.19
C SER A 429 -46.20 -16.41 5.98
N ILE A 430 -45.94 -15.19 5.49
CA ILE A 430 -44.58 -14.62 5.45
C ILE A 430 -44.08 -14.60 6.90
N ASP A 431 -43.04 -15.38 7.20
CA ASP A 431 -42.45 -15.40 8.53
C ASP A 431 -41.73 -14.08 8.77
N THR A 432 -42.42 -13.14 9.41
CA THR A 432 -41.79 -11.98 10.02
C THR A 432 -41.09 -12.45 11.28
N PRO A 433 -39.75 -12.49 11.34
CA PRO A 433 -39.10 -12.71 12.61
C PRO A 433 -39.52 -11.62 13.60
N ALA A 434 -39.82 -12.03 14.83
CA ALA A 434 -40.25 -11.13 15.89
C ALA A 434 -39.27 -9.95 16.05
N ASN A 435 -39.75 -8.73 15.74
CA ASN A 435 -39.16 -7.43 16.13
C ASN A 435 -37.65 -7.21 15.87
N PHE A 436 -37.11 -7.56 14.70
CA PHE A 436 -35.76 -7.13 14.33
C PHE A 436 -35.79 -5.73 13.70
N ASN A 437 -35.14 -4.76 14.36
CA ASN A 437 -34.82 -3.48 13.74
C ASN A 437 -33.92 -3.70 12.53
N SER A 438 -34.26 -3.11 11.38
CA SER A 438 -33.47 -3.33 10.16
C SER A 438 -32.06 -2.72 10.22
N GLY A 439 -31.75 -1.86 11.22
CA GLY A 439 -30.38 -1.46 11.64
C GLY A 439 -29.39 -1.00 10.56
N ILE A 440 -28.14 -0.79 10.93
CA ILE A 440 -26.98 -0.73 10.01
C ILE A 440 -26.14 -1.98 10.29
N GLY A 441 -25.49 -2.55 9.28
CA GLY A 441 -24.67 -3.75 9.42
C GLY A 441 -25.06 -4.87 8.45
N LEU A 442 -24.56 -6.08 8.72
CA LEU A 442 -24.92 -7.26 7.92
C LEU A 442 -26.36 -7.68 8.21
N ILE A 443 -27.10 -7.92 7.14
CA ILE A 443 -28.40 -8.58 7.14
C ILE A 443 -28.28 -9.80 6.23
N GLY A 444 -28.69 -10.96 6.70
CA GLY A 444 -28.50 -12.20 5.96
C GLY A 444 -29.44 -13.32 6.37
N ILE A 445 -29.63 -14.26 5.45
CA ILE A 445 -30.28 -15.54 5.66
C ILE A 445 -29.35 -16.67 5.23
N ALA A 446 -29.38 -17.80 5.90
CA ALA A 446 -28.64 -19.00 5.52
C ALA A 446 -29.42 -20.26 5.88
N ARG A 447 -29.54 -21.21 4.95
CA ARG A 447 -30.29 -22.45 5.13
C ARG A 447 -29.38 -23.66 4.86
N ASN A 448 -29.33 -24.58 5.83
CA ASN A 448 -28.63 -25.87 5.73
C ASN A 448 -29.56 -27.10 5.88
N ASN A 449 -30.87 -26.90 6.01
CA ASN A 449 -31.86 -27.97 6.13
C ASN A 449 -33.26 -27.51 5.68
N ALA A 450 -34.16 -28.47 5.50
CA ALA A 450 -35.49 -28.21 4.99
C ALA A 450 -36.43 -27.53 5.99
N SER A 451 -36.20 -27.61 7.30
CA SER A 451 -37.17 -27.20 8.32
C SER A 451 -36.88 -25.84 8.96
N ASN A 452 -35.68 -25.30 8.79
CA ASN A 452 -35.33 -24.00 9.33
C ASN A 452 -34.24 -23.27 8.55
N TYR A 453 -34.08 -21.98 8.84
CA TYR A 453 -32.99 -21.16 8.33
C TYR A 453 -32.53 -20.13 9.38
N ASP A 454 -31.25 -19.80 9.32
CA ASP A 454 -30.62 -18.80 10.17
C ASP A 454 -30.86 -17.39 9.59
N VAL A 455 -31.06 -16.42 10.49
CA VAL A 455 -31.21 -15.00 10.16
C VAL A 455 -30.27 -14.17 11.00
N ILE A 456 -29.60 -13.20 10.38
CA ILE A 456 -28.90 -12.12 11.07
C ILE A 456 -29.48 -10.77 10.68
N GLY A 457 -29.68 -9.90 11.66
CA GLY A 457 -30.00 -8.49 11.45
C GLY A 457 -29.72 -7.68 12.72
N ASN A 458 -29.16 -6.48 12.57
CA ASN A 458 -28.77 -5.62 13.71
C ASN A 458 -27.89 -6.33 14.75
N ASN A 459 -26.93 -7.15 14.26
CA ASN A 459 -26.02 -8.00 15.08
C ASN A 459 -26.72 -9.04 15.97
N LEU A 460 -28.02 -9.29 15.76
CA LEU A 460 -28.77 -10.33 16.45
C LEU A 460 -28.95 -11.54 15.52
N PHE A 461 -28.86 -12.73 16.10
CA PHE A 461 -28.98 -14.01 15.40
C PHE A 461 -30.22 -14.74 15.89
N THR A 462 -30.96 -15.34 14.96
CA THR A 462 -32.07 -16.23 15.27
C THR A 462 -32.19 -17.33 14.23
N ASN A 463 -32.92 -18.38 14.58
CA ASN A 463 -33.29 -19.45 13.67
C ASN A 463 -34.81 -19.41 13.50
N ILE A 464 -35.28 -19.47 12.26
CA ILE A 464 -36.71 -19.47 11.92
C ILE A 464 -37.10 -20.86 11.44
N THR A 465 -38.12 -21.43 12.08
CA THR A 465 -38.71 -22.71 11.65
C THR A 465 -39.65 -22.46 10.46
N ALA A 466 -39.23 -22.88 9.28
CA ALA A 466 -39.96 -22.74 8.03
C ALA A 466 -39.54 -23.82 7.03
N ASN A 467 -40.52 -24.55 6.53
CA ASN A 467 -40.32 -25.59 5.51
C ASN A 467 -39.83 -24.96 4.19
N SER A 468 -38.78 -25.55 3.60
CA SER A 468 -38.27 -25.14 2.31
C SER A 468 -39.17 -25.63 1.17
N SER A 469 -39.19 -24.85 0.09
CA SER A 469 -39.80 -25.19 -1.20
C SER A 469 -38.72 -25.25 -2.28
N ALA A 470 -39.00 -25.97 -3.37
CA ALA A 470 -38.09 -26.01 -4.51
C ALA A 470 -37.80 -24.58 -5.02
N PRO A 471 -36.53 -24.21 -5.26
CA PRO A 471 -36.16 -22.85 -5.63
C PRO A 471 -36.66 -22.47 -7.03
N ASN A 472 -37.01 -21.20 -7.22
CA ASN A 472 -37.33 -20.69 -8.55
C ASN A 472 -36.05 -20.49 -9.40
N SER A 473 -36.19 -20.46 -10.72
CA SER A 473 -35.07 -20.34 -11.67
C SER A 473 -34.72 -18.90 -12.06
N THR A 474 -35.12 -17.93 -11.25
CA THR A 474 -34.96 -16.50 -11.58
C THR A 474 -33.66 -15.96 -11.04
N ASN A 475 -33.08 -14.98 -11.73
CA ASN A 475 -31.88 -14.30 -11.23
C ASN A 475 -32.17 -13.58 -9.92
N ILE A 476 -31.15 -13.50 -9.07
CA ILE A 476 -31.23 -12.76 -7.82
C ILE A 476 -30.84 -11.30 -8.10
N ALA A 477 -31.71 -10.36 -7.76
CA ALA A 477 -31.40 -8.94 -7.84
C ALA A 477 -30.95 -8.39 -6.48
N ILE A 478 -30.05 -7.41 -6.52
CA ILE A 478 -29.60 -6.61 -5.38
C ILE A 478 -30.20 -5.21 -5.54
N PHE A 479 -30.58 -4.59 -4.42
CA PHE A 479 -31.45 -3.41 -4.33
C PHE A 479 -32.87 -3.62 -4.85
N ALA A 480 -33.25 -4.84 -5.21
CA ALA A 480 -34.56 -5.12 -5.77
C ALA A 480 -35.03 -6.56 -5.55
N ARG A 481 -36.27 -6.81 -5.97
CA ARG A 481 -36.83 -8.15 -6.21
C ARG A 481 -37.43 -8.21 -7.63
N PRO A 482 -36.96 -9.10 -8.52
CA PRO A 482 -37.52 -9.23 -9.87
C PRO A 482 -39.02 -9.59 -9.83
N GLY A 483 -39.80 -9.09 -10.79
CA GLY A 483 -41.23 -9.46 -10.93
C GLY A 483 -42.15 -9.06 -9.76
N GLY A 484 -41.71 -8.23 -8.82
CA GLY A 484 -42.56 -7.70 -7.75
C GLY A 484 -43.31 -6.42 -8.16
N GLY A 485 -44.45 -6.15 -7.53
CA GLY A 485 -45.19 -4.89 -7.67
C GLY A 485 -44.53 -3.69 -6.96
N ILE A 486 -45.29 -2.62 -6.69
CA ILE A 486 -44.88 -1.45 -5.90
C ILE A 486 -44.20 -1.94 -4.59
N ASN A 487 -43.08 -1.35 -4.19
CA ASN A 487 -42.21 -1.67 -3.03
C ASN A 487 -41.17 -2.78 -3.24
N SER A 488 -40.70 -2.96 -4.47
CA SER A 488 -39.70 -3.99 -4.79
C SER A 488 -38.26 -3.50 -4.79
N ASN A 489 -37.99 -2.19 -4.76
CA ASN A 489 -36.64 -1.61 -4.85
C ASN A 489 -36.30 -0.78 -3.61
N THR A 490 -35.05 -0.79 -3.16
CA THR A 490 -34.62 -0.07 -1.95
C THR A 490 -33.83 1.20 -2.22
N ASP A 491 -34.09 2.25 -1.43
CA ASP A 491 -33.22 3.44 -1.29
C ASP A 491 -32.12 3.25 -0.24
N ALA A 492 -31.99 2.07 0.37
CA ALA A 492 -30.87 1.77 1.26
C ALA A 492 -29.53 1.96 0.54
N ARG A 493 -28.48 2.18 1.32
CA ARG A 493 -27.12 2.11 0.82
C ARG A 493 -26.46 0.79 1.22
N LEU A 494 -25.94 0.07 0.22
CA LEU A 494 -25.28 -1.21 0.42
C LEU A 494 -23.81 -1.10 0.03
N SER A 495 -22.93 -1.63 0.89
CA SER A 495 -21.48 -1.65 0.67
C SER A 495 -20.92 -3.05 0.38
N PHE A 496 -21.75 -4.09 0.48
CA PHE A 496 -21.37 -5.47 0.21
C PHE A 496 -22.61 -6.32 -0.05
N TYR A 497 -22.49 -7.34 -0.89
CA TYR A 497 -23.46 -8.44 -0.97
C TYR A 497 -22.76 -9.79 -1.15
N SER A 498 -23.42 -10.87 -0.75
CA SER A 498 -22.94 -12.25 -0.91
C SER A 498 -24.11 -13.20 -1.14
N ILE A 499 -23.91 -14.14 -2.07
CA ILE A 499 -24.85 -15.17 -2.50
C ILE A 499 -24.04 -16.46 -2.65
N GLY A 500 -24.58 -17.59 -2.17
CA GLY A 500 -23.95 -18.89 -2.40
C GLY A 500 -24.52 -20.00 -1.53
N GLU A 501 -23.68 -20.95 -1.16
CA GLU A 501 -24.00 -22.10 -0.30
C GLU A 501 -24.13 -21.68 1.17
N TYR A 502 -24.75 -22.50 2.02
CA TYR A 502 -24.85 -22.23 3.46
C TYR A 502 -23.50 -21.82 4.05
N LEU A 503 -23.46 -20.82 4.92
CA LEU A 503 -22.27 -20.45 5.67
C LEU A 503 -22.64 -19.90 7.05
N ASN A 504 -21.66 -19.77 7.93
CA ASN A 504 -21.87 -19.17 9.24
C ASN A 504 -22.00 -17.64 9.12
N LEU A 505 -23.22 -17.12 9.27
CA LEU A 505 -23.51 -15.69 9.17
C LEU A 505 -22.79 -14.84 10.23
N SER A 506 -22.44 -15.42 11.38
CA SER A 506 -21.73 -14.71 12.44
C SER A 506 -20.29 -14.41 12.05
N LEU A 507 -19.59 -15.42 11.52
CA LEU A 507 -18.25 -15.25 10.98
C LEU A 507 -18.24 -14.27 9.80
N LEU A 508 -19.22 -14.39 8.87
CA LEU A 508 -19.36 -13.45 7.78
C LEU A 508 -19.57 -12.01 8.29
N ASN A 509 -20.44 -11.81 9.29
CA ASN A 509 -20.67 -10.49 9.89
C ASN A 509 -19.39 -9.91 10.47
N SER A 510 -18.63 -10.68 11.25
CA SER A 510 -17.36 -10.22 11.81
C SER A 510 -16.35 -9.81 10.73
N ARG A 511 -16.24 -10.59 9.64
CA ARG A 511 -15.32 -10.29 8.53
C ARG A 511 -15.74 -9.03 7.77
N VAL A 512 -17.02 -8.91 7.42
CA VAL A 512 -17.51 -7.75 6.67
C VAL A 512 -17.48 -6.50 7.55
N ALA A 513 -17.86 -6.57 8.82
CA ALA A 513 -17.76 -5.43 9.74
C ALA A 513 -16.31 -4.93 9.87
N THR A 514 -15.35 -5.86 10.02
CA THR A 514 -13.92 -5.52 10.05
C THR A 514 -13.46 -4.84 8.76
N LEU A 515 -13.88 -5.35 7.59
CA LEU A 515 -13.60 -4.74 6.29
C LEU A 515 -14.17 -3.31 6.22
N MET A 516 -15.44 -3.10 6.60
CA MET A 516 -16.09 -1.79 6.52
C MET A 516 -15.44 -0.76 7.46
N THR A 517 -15.06 -1.16 8.67
CA THR A 517 -14.27 -0.31 9.58
C THR A 517 -12.90 0.02 8.98
N ALA A 518 -12.21 -0.96 8.38
CA ALA A 518 -10.90 -0.73 7.77
C ALA A 518 -10.98 0.23 6.55
N LEU A 519 -12.01 0.09 5.72
CA LEU A 519 -12.25 1.01 4.59
C LEU A 519 -12.59 2.43 5.07
N SER A 520 -13.42 2.58 6.11
CA SER A 520 -13.70 3.89 6.69
C SER A 520 -12.45 4.56 7.27
N ASN A 521 -11.52 3.78 7.81
CA ASN A 521 -10.24 4.28 8.34
C ASN A 521 -9.17 4.48 7.27
N ALA A 522 -9.42 4.11 6.02
CA ALA A 522 -8.45 4.20 4.94
C ALA A 522 -8.28 5.62 4.36
N GLY A 523 -9.15 6.58 4.75
CA GLY A 523 -9.06 7.99 4.35
C GLY A 523 -9.48 8.26 2.90
N ILE A 524 -10.50 7.54 2.40
CA ILE A 524 -10.91 7.51 0.98
C ILE A 524 -12.20 8.24 0.64
#